data_AF-A0A6A6R4K3-F1
#
_entry.id   AF-A0A6A6R4K3-F1
#
_cell.length_a   1.000
_cell.length_b   1.000
_cell.length_c   1.000
_cell.angle_alpha   90.00
_cell.angle_beta   90.00
_cell.angle_gamma   90.00
#
_symmetry.space_group_name_H-M   'P 1'
#
loop_
_entity.id
_entity.type
_entity.pdbx_description
1 polymer ?
#
loop_
_entity_poly.entity_id
_entity_poly.type
_entity_poly.pdbx_seq_one_letter_code
_entity_poly.pdbx_strand_id
1 'polypeptide(L)'
;MDSKAPPRRQKHTSTSSTLAPEPTQRRTRSSSRKEQDEQSKSKEPSPSQPASSTISILPSIPTPIPPPPITLLSTLTTTTTGLSTRALALLRQKRALLLSKSTQHRLASAIAATLVFAQEAGGTAVCVHPSGLLLTCAHCVAEHPSELSLSARHWLLFSSGQVVEARCVAYDHQRDLALLKIVAASAPLDTGSAFPCVALAPAEPKAGAKLLCIGHPGSEDLEADVGGVPTGYDVLHVSYGAF
;
A
#
# COMPACT_ATOMS: atom_id res chain seq x y z
N MET A 1 -9.50 -57.07 -61.29
CA MET A 1 -10.84 -57.42 -60.79
C MET A 1 -10.98 -56.85 -59.39
N ASP A 2 -11.72 -55.75 -59.33
CA ASP A 2 -12.43 -55.13 -58.21
C ASP A 2 -11.88 -55.28 -56.78
N SER A 3 -11.33 -54.20 -56.26
CA SER A 3 -11.29 -53.93 -54.81
C SER A 3 -12.04 -52.64 -54.51
N LYS A 4 -13.18 -52.84 -53.85
CA LYS A 4 -14.27 -51.91 -53.56
C LYS A 4 -13.98 -51.21 -52.23
N ALA A 5 -13.72 -49.91 -52.26
CA ALA A 5 -13.57 -49.09 -51.05
C ALA A 5 -14.95 -48.61 -50.53
N PRO A 6 -15.21 -48.63 -49.21
CA PRO A 6 -16.41 -48.05 -48.62
C PRO A 6 -16.19 -46.59 -48.12
N PRO A 7 -17.26 -45.83 -47.87
CA PRO A 7 -17.20 -44.38 -47.71
C PRO A 7 -17.28 -43.90 -46.25
N ARG A 8 -17.09 -42.57 -46.09
CA ARG A 8 -17.84 -41.67 -45.17
C ARG A 8 -17.22 -41.38 -43.78
N ARG A 9 -16.83 -40.13 -43.54
CA ARG A 9 -17.46 -39.22 -42.53
C ARG A 9 -16.75 -37.86 -42.48
N GLN A 10 -17.45 -36.79 -42.86
CA GLN A 10 -17.14 -35.44 -42.39
C GLN A 10 -17.72 -35.29 -40.98
N LYS A 11 -16.89 -34.82 -40.03
CA LYS A 11 -17.33 -34.31 -38.72
C LYS A 11 -17.10 -32.80 -38.72
N HIS A 12 -18.19 -32.04 -38.67
CA HIS A 12 -18.17 -30.65 -38.24
C HIS A 12 -17.98 -30.63 -36.72
N THR A 13 -16.94 -29.95 -36.25
CA THR A 13 -16.78 -29.55 -34.84
C THR A 13 -16.76 -28.04 -34.78
N SER A 14 -17.89 -27.46 -34.39
CA SER A 14 -18.03 -26.09 -33.92
C SER A 14 -17.38 -25.97 -32.55
N THR A 15 -16.28 -25.22 -32.48
CA THR A 15 -15.65 -24.80 -31.22
C THR A 15 -16.18 -23.42 -30.87
N SER A 16 -17.09 -23.37 -29.90
CA SER A 16 -17.46 -22.15 -29.19
C SER A 16 -16.35 -21.78 -28.22
N SER A 17 -15.62 -20.69 -28.50
CA SER A 17 -14.66 -20.11 -27.57
C SER A 17 -15.40 -19.39 -26.44
N THR A 18 -15.41 -19.97 -25.24
CA THR A 18 -15.82 -19.30 -24.01
C THR A 18 -14.66 -18.41 -23.53
N LEU A 19 -14.82 -17.09 -23.66
CA LEU A 19 -13.91 -16.09 -23.15
C LEU A 19 -13.90 -16.12 -21.61
N ALA A 20 -12.72 -16.36 -21.03
CA ALA A 20 -12.45 -16.08 -19.62
C ALA A 20 -12.08 -14.59 -19.46
N PRO A 21 -12.44 -13.92 -18.35
CA PRO A 21 -12.13 -12.50 -18.16
C PRO A 21 -10.65 -12.32 -17.81
N GLU A 22 -10.02 -11.33 -18.46
CA GLU A 22 -8.66 -10.90 -18.20
C GLU A 22 -8.49 -10.27 -16.80
N PRO A 23 -7.33 -10.46 -16.15
CA PRO A 23 -7.01 -9.76 -14.91
C PRO A 23 -6.69 -8.29 -15.17
N THR A 24 -7.51 -7.40 -14.64
CA THR A 24 -7.34 -5.94 -14.73
C THR A 24 -6.04 -5.51 -14.05
N GLN A 25 -5.08 -5.03 -14.83
CA GLN A 25 -3.84 -4.43 -14.32
C GLN A 25 -4.17 -3.12 -13.59
N ARG A 26 -3.87 -3.08 -12.28
CA ARG A 26 -4.05 -1.92 -11.40
C ARG A 26 -2.94 -0.91 -11.67
N ARG A 27 -3.26 0.17 -12.39
CA ARG A 27 -2.35 1.29 -12.69
C ARG A 27 -2.60 2.44 -11.72
N THR A 28 -1.70 2.62 -10.74
CA THR A 28 -1.70 3.81 -9.89
C THR A 28 -1.21 5.02 -10.69
N ARG A 29 -2.05 6.04 -10.89
CA ARG A 29 -1.70 7.29 -11.59
C ARG A 29 -1.22 8.35 -10.60
N SER A 30 0.09 8.60 -10.55
CA SER A 30 0.67 9.77 -9.87
C SER A 30 0.70 11.05 -10.73
N SER A 31 0.13 11.05 -11.94
CA SER A 31 0.16 12.20 -12.86
C SER A 31 -1.22 12.88 -12.96
N SER A 32 -1.51 13.83 -12.07
CA SER A 32 -2.60 14.80 -12.26
C SER A 32 -2.25 16.13 -11.57
N ARG A 33 -1.14 16.75 -11.99
CA ARG A 33 -0.83 18.15 -11.65
C ARG A 33 -0.01 18.80 -12.75
N LYS A 34 -0.62 18.98 -13.92
CA LYS A 34 -0.29 20.04 -14.88
C LYS A 34 -1.43 20.15 -15.88
N GLU A 35 -1.72 21.40 -16.25
CA GLU A 35 -2.72 21.85 -17.22
C GLU A 35 -4.14 22.07 -16.68
N GLN A 36 -4.30 23.19 -15.98
CA GLN A 36 -5.43 24.10 -16.19
C GLN A 36 -5.04 25.48 -15.65
N ASP A 37 -4.29 26.21 -16.47
CA ASP A 37 -4.07 27.64 -16.31
C ASP A 37 -4.39 28.29 -17.65
N GLU A 38 -5.63 28.76 -17.79
CA GLU A 38 -6.01 29.97 -18.51
C GLU A 38 -7.55 30.04 -18.59
N GLN A 39 -8.06 31.26 -18.35
CA GLN A 39 -9.38 31.74 -18.76
C GLN A 39 -10.56 31.46 -17.82
N SER A 40 -10.79 32.38 -16.86
CA SER A 40 -12.08 33.08 -16.73
C SER A 40 -12.00 34.29 -15.80
N LYS A 41 -12.32 35.44 -16.38
CA LYS A 41 -12.29 36.79 -15.83
C LYS A 41 -13.67 37.13 -15.24
N SER A 42 -13.65 37.80 -14.08
CA SER A 42 -14.69 38.67 -13.49
C SER A 42 -16.07 38.06 -13.13
N LYS A 43 -16.26 37.82 -11.82
CA LYS A 43 -17.46 38.26 -11.08
C LYS A 43 -17.18 38.30 -9.57
N GLU A 44 -17.37 39.49 -9.02
CA GLU A 44 -17.22 39.85 -7.60
C GLU A 44 -18.39 39.28 -6.77
N PRO A 45 -18.15 38.59 -5.63
CA PRO A 45 -19.20 38.28 -4.67
C PRO A 45 -19.03 39.04 -3.33
N SER A 46 -20.17 39.50 -2.81
CA SER A 46 -20.37 40.18 -1.53
C SER A 46 -19.91 39.35 -0.31
N PRO A 47 -19.61 39.99 0.84
CA PRO A 47 -19.15 39.30 2.04
C PRO A 47 -20.32 38.56 2.74
N SER A 48 -20.41 37.25 2.54
CA SER A 48 -21.23 36.36 3.36
C SER A 48 -20.38 35.71 4.46
N GLN A 49 -21.00 35.60 5.62
CA GLN A 49 -20.47 35.29 6.94
C GLN A 49 -19.70 33.95 7.02
N PRO A 50 -18.78 33.79 7.99
CA PRO A 50 -18.12 32.51 8.22
C PRO A 50 -19.14 31.49 8.74
N ALA A 51 -19.49 30.52 7.89
CA ALA A 51 -20.18 29.32 8.32
C ALA A 51 -19.23 28.52 9.22
N SER A 52 -19.49 28.57 10.52
CA SER A 52 -18.85 27.75 11.53
C SER A 52 -19.15 26.28 11.23
N SER A 53 -18.22 25.60 10.55
CA SER A 53 -18.26 24.15 10.35
C SER A 53 -17.95 23.47 11.67
N THR A 54 -19.01 23.24 12.44
CA THR A 54 -19.00 22.44 13.66
C THR A 54 -18.48 21.05 13.34
N ILE A 55 -17.25 20.76 13.78
CA ILE A 55 -16.75 19.40 13.88
C ILE A 55 -17.72 18.67 14.81
N SER A 56 -18.48 17.71 14.27
CA SER A 56 -19.31 16.81 15.08
C SER A 56 -18.39 15.91 15.90
N ILE A 57 -18.02 16.39 17.09
CA ILE A 57 -17.36 15.58 18.11
C ILE A 57 -18.39 14.56 18.58
N LEU A 58 -18.16 13.28 18.28
CA LEU A 58 -18.97 12.19 18.80
C LEU A 58 -19.06 12.27 20.34
N PRO A 59 -20.20 11.88 20.93
CA PRO A 59 -20.39 11.92 22.38
C PRO A 59 -19.36 11.06 23.10
N SER A 60 -18.78 11.63 24.18
CA SER A 60 -18.00 11.00 25.26
C SER A 60 -17.47 9.59 24.98
N ILE A 61 -16.18 9.52 24.63
CA ILE A 61 -15.40 8.30 24.44
C ILE A 61 -15.57 7.41 25.68
N PRO A 62 -16.19 6.22 25.56
CA PRO A 62 -16.14 5.21 26.61
C PRO A 62 -14.69 4.89 26.95
N THR A 63 -14.38 4.67 28.23
CA THR A 63 -13.05 4.25 28.71
C THR A 63 -12.34 3.35 27.70
N PRO A 64 -11.08 3.64 27.32
CA PRO A 64 -10.42 2.97 26.21
C PRO A 64 -10.37 1.48 26.49
N ILE A 65 -11.20 0.73 25.76
CA ILE A 65 -11.11 -0.73 25.71
C ILE A 65 -9.68 -1.02 25.27
N PRO A 66 -8.90 -1.82 26.03
CA PRO A 66 -7.56 -2.14 25.64
C PRO A 66 -7.59 -2.73 24.23
N PRO A 67 -6.72 -2.26 23.31
CA PRO A 67 -6.71 -2.75 21.95
C PRO A 67 -6.55 -4.28 21.98
N PRO A 68 -7.23 -5.01 21.09
CA PRO A 68 -7.12 -6.46 21.05
C PRO A 68 -5.64 -6.86 20.92
N PRO A 69 -5.24 -7.98 21.56
CA PRO A 69 -3.86 -8.42 21.52
C PRO A 69 -3.43 -8.71 20.09
N ILE A 70 -2.18 -8.34 19.76
CA ILE A 70 -1.58 -8.65 18.46
C ILE A 70 -1.38 -10.17 18.38
N THR A 71 -1.89 -10.76 17.30
CA THR A 71 -1.75 -12.20 17.07
C THR A 71 -0.32 -12.53 16.59
N LEU A 72 0.34 -13.49 17.23
CA LEU A 72 1.68 -13.93 16.82
C LEU A 72 1.61 -14.94 15.67
N LEU A 73 2.37 -14.67 14.60
CA LEU A 73 2.48 -15.51 13.43
C LEU A 73 3.74 -16.40 13.53
N SER A 74 3.53 -17.68 13.84
CA SER A 74 4.61 -18.67 13.94
C SER A 74 5.13 -19.11 12.57
N THR A 75 4.22 -19.31 11.60
CA THR A 75 4.58 -19.79 10.26
C THR A 75 3.79 -19.04 9.19
N LEU A 76 4.48 -18.51 8.18
CA LEU A 76 3.87 -17.83 7.03
C LEU A 76 3.47 -18.85 5.96
N THR A 77 2.21 -19.28 5.99
CA THR A 77 1.58 -20.17 5.01
C THR A 77 0.41 -19.47 4.31
N THR A 78 -0.03 -19.99 3.16
CA THR A 78 -1.22 -19.49 2.45
C THR A 78 -2.47 -19.59 3.34
N THR A 79 -2.62 -20.67 4.11
CA THR A 79 -3.72 -20.85 5.07
C THR A 79 -3.73 -19.77 6.15
N THR A 80 -2.57 -19.49 6.75
CA THR A 80 -2.47 -18.47 7.81
C THR A 80 -2.65 -17.05 7.28
N THR A 81 -2.13 -16.76 6.09
CA THR A 81 -2.08 -15.39 5.55
C THR A 81 -3.26 -15.04 4.66
N GLY A 82 -3.99 -16.04 4.16
CA GLY A 82 -5.01 -15.87 3.11
C GLY A 82 -4.44 -15.38 1.77
N LEU A 83 -3.11 -15.35 1.62
CA LEU A 83 -2.45 -14.95 0.39
C LEU A 83 -2.44 -16.10 -0.62
N SER A 84 -2.50 -15.75 -1.90
CA SER A 84 -2.21 -16.70 -2.99
C SER A 84 -0.75 -17.17 -2.92
N THR A 85 -0.44 -18.30 -3.54
CA THR A 85 0.93 -18.83 -3.61
C THR A 85 1.90 -17.80 -4.21
N ARG A 86 1.48 -17.09 -5.27
CA ARG A 86 2.27 -16.03 -5.91
C ARG A 86 2.53 -14.87 -4.96
N ALA A 87 1.50 -14.37 -4.28
CA ALA A 87 1.64 -13.25 -3.34
C ALA A 87 2.52 -13.63 -2.13
N LEU A 88 2.41 -14.86 -1.63
CA LEU A 88 3.27 -15.37 -0.57
C LEU A 88 4.73 -15.50 -1.02
N ALA A 89 4.98 -15.95 -2.25
CA ALA A 89 6.32 -16.01 -2.81
C ALA A 89 6.93 -14.61 -2.93
N LEU A 90 6.16 -13.63 -3.41
CA LEU A 90 6.59 -12.23 -3.50
C LEU A 90 6.91 -11.65 -2.12
N LEU A 91 6.07 -11.89 -1.12
CA LEU A 91 6.33 -11.47 0.27
C LEU A 91 7.67 -12.02 0.77
N ARG A 92 7.93 -13.32 0.55
CA ARG A 92 9.18 -13.97 0.97
C ARG A 92 10.39 -13.41 0.22
N GLN A 93 10.25 -13.13 -1.07
CA GLN A 93 11.31 -12.50 -1.88
C GLN A 93 11.64 -11.11 -1.36
N LYS A 94 10.63 -10.24 -1.15
CA LYS A 94 10.82 -8.89 -0.59
C LYS A 94 11.49 -8.95 0.79
N ARG A 95 11.05 -9.86 1.65
CA ARG A 95 11.66 -10.08 2.97
C ARG A 95 13.14 -10.46 2.85
N ALA A 96 13.49 -11.37 1.95
CA ALA A 96 14.89 -11.77 1.73
C ALA A 96 15.75 -10.59 1.24
N LEU A 97 15.21 -9.76 0.35
CA LEU A 97 15.90 -8.55 -0.15
C LEU A 97 16.09 -7.48 0.92
N LEU A 98 15.16 -7.33 1.86
CA LEU A 98 15.32 -6.44 3.00
C LEU A 98 16.41 -6.96 3.95
N LEU A 99 16.41 -8.26 4.24
CA LEU A 99 17.37 -8.88 5.16
C LEU A 99 18.80 -8.94 4.60
N SER A 100 18.97 -9.00 3.28
CA SER A 100 20.31 -9.02 2.66
C SER A 100 21.00 -7.65 2.70
N LYS A 101 20.27 -6.57 3.02
CA LYS A 101 20.80 -5.21 3.07
C LYS A 101 21.05 -4.77 4.50
N SER A 102 22.33 -4.72 4.87
CA SER A 102 22.79 -4.09 6.12
C SER A 102 22.57 -2.58 6.04
N THR A 103 21.54 -2.07 6.72
CA THR A 103 21.30 -0.62 6.83
C THR A 103 22.08 -0.05 8.02
N GLN A 104 23.38 0.22 7.83
CA GLN A 104 24.14 1.08 8.74
C GLN A 104 23.77 2.54 8.47
N HIS A 105 22.65 3.00 9.02
CA HIS A 105 22.20 4.37 8.82
C HIS A 105 22.10 5.09 10.17
N ARG A 106 22.60 6.34 10.24
CA ARG A 106 22.36 7.24 11.39
C ARG A 106 20.86 7.53 11.62
N LEU A 107 20.01 7.14 10.67
CA LEU A 107 18.55 7.29 10.65
C LEU A 107 17.85 5.94 10.89
N ALA A 108 18.48 5.03 11.64
CA ALA A 108 17.97 3.69 11.89
C ALA A 108 16.53 3.69 12.41
N SER A 109 16.11 4.69 13.20
CA SER A 109 14.74 4.77 13.71
C SER A 109 13.68 5.03 12.63
N ALA A 110 13.94 5.95 11.71
CA ALA A 110 13.02 6.25 10.61
C ALA A 110 12.89 5.05 9.67
N ILE A 111 14.02 4.43 9.30
CA ILE A 111 14.04 3.22 8.48
C ILE A 111 13.36 2.04 9.21
N ALA A 112 13.57 1.89 10.52
CA ALA A 112 12.92 0.85 11.33
C ALA A 112 11.41 1.04 11.45
N ALA A 113 10.92 2.29 11.44
CA ALA A 113 9.50 2.59 11.50
C ALA A 113 8.79 2.51 10.14
N THR A 114 9.52 2.47 9.03
CA THR A 114 8.96 2.34 7.68
C THR A 114 8.65 0.88 7.35
N LEU A 115 7.48 0.68 6.76
CA LEU A 115 7.03 -0.60 6.24
C LEU A 115 6.77 -0.52 4.74
N VAL A 116 6.99 -1.63 4.06
CA VAL A 116 6.68 -1.78 2.64
C VAL A 116 5.52 -2.74 2.47
N PHE A 117 4.64 -2.46 1.50
CA PHE A 117 3.56 -3.39 1.16
C PHE A 117 4.15 -4.65 0.52
N ALA A 118 3.70 -5.81 0.98
CA ALA A 118 4.13 -7.11 0.46
C ALA A 118 3.47 -7.48 -0.88
N GLN A 119 2.41 -6.76 -1.26
CA GLN A 119 1.63 -6.98 -2.48
C GLN A 119 2.43 -6.61 -3.74
N GLU A 120 1.91 -6.92 -4.93
CA GLU A 120 2.60 -6.67 -6.21
C GLU A 120 2.83 -5.19 -6.49
N ALA A 121 1.84 -4.34 -6.18
CA ALA A 121 2.00 -2.89 -6.28
C ALA A 121 2.99 -2.34 -5.23
N GLY A 122 3.73 -1.31 -5.63
CA GLY A 122 4.53 -0.47 -4.73
C GLY A 122 3.66 0.19 -3.65
N GLY A 123 4.26 0.57 -2.54
CA GLY A 123 3.52 1.15 -1.42
C GLY A 123 4.32 1.14 -0.13
N THR A 124 4.18 2.22 0.63
CA THR A 124 4.90 2.44 1.88
C THR A 124 3.93 2.85 2.97
N ALA A 125 4.13 2.36 4.18
CA ALA A 125 3.46 2.87 5.37
C ALA A 125 4.51 3.25 6.42
N VAL A 126 4.15 4.14 7.33
CA VAL A 126 5.02 4.58 8.43
C VAL A 126 4.32 4.30 9.75
N CYS A 127 5.00 3.59 10.66
CA CYS A 127 4.51 3.37 12.01
C CYS A 127 4.67 4.65 12.84
N VAL A 128 3.54 5.21 13.30
CA VAL A 128 3.48 6.49 14.03
C VAL A 128 3.16 6.30 15.51
N HIS A 129 2.92 5.06 15.95
CA HIS A 129 2.66 4.77 17.36
C HIS A 129 3.17 3.37 17.77
N PRO A 130 3.75 3.20 18.96
CA PRO A 130 4.23 1.92 19.51
C PRO A 130 3.25 0.76 19.43
N SER A 131 1.95 1.06 19.47
CA SER A 131 0.89 0.05 19.36
C SER A 131 0.69 -0.52 17.95
N GLY A 132 1.42 -0.01 16.95
CA GLY A 132 1.28 -0.43 15.55
C GLY A 132 0.21 0.33 14.78
N LEU A 133 0.10 1.64 15.00
CA LEU A 133 -0.69 2.51 14.10
C LEU A 133 0.20 2.93 12.93
N LEU A 134 -0.28 2.72 11.72
CA LEU A 134 0.47 2.99 10.49
C LEU A 134 -0.26 4.04 9.65
N LEU A 135 0.48 5.05 9.21
CA LEU A 135 0.00 6.05 8.26
C LEU A 135 0.45 5.68 6.84
N THR A 136 -0.45 5.79 5.88
CA THR A 136 -0.19 5.52 4.45
C THR A 136 -1.10 6.39 3.58
N CYS A 137 -0.85 6.40 2.28
CA CYS A 137 -1.79 6.95 1.31
C CYS A 137 -3.06 6.11 1.21
N ALA A 138 -4.21 6.75 0.99
CA ALA A 138 -5.49 6.07 0.83
C ALA A 138 -5.48 5.14 -0.38
N HIS A 139 -4.88 5.56 -1.49
CA HIS A 139 -4.79 4.75 -2.71
C HIS A 139 -4.00 3.44 -2.53
N CYS A 140 -3.08 3.36 -1.55
CA CYS A 140 -2.40 2.10 -1.21
C CYS A 140 -3.35 1.07 -0.58
N VAL A 141 -4.45 1.54 0.01
CA VAL A 141 -5.49 0.69 0.62
C VAL A 141 -6.59 0.39 -0.40
N ALA A 142 -7.15 1.43 -1.01
CA ALA A 142 -8.21 1.36 -2.00
C ALA A 142 -8.13 2.59 -2.91
N GLU A 143 -8.04 2.37 -4.22
CA GLU A 143 -7.87 3.45 -5.21
C GLU A 143 -9.15 4.27 -5.33
N HIS A 144 -10.29 3.60 -5.30
CA HIS A 144 -11.60 4.21 -5.24
C HIS A 144 -12.32 3.89 -3.93
N PRO A 145 -13.14 4.80 -3.39
CA PRO A 145 -13.93 4.53 -2.18
C PRO A 145 -14.83 3.29 -2.29
N SER A 146 -15.29 2.95 -3.50
CA SER A 146 -16.10 1.75 -3.77
C SER A 146 -15.32 0.43 -3.59
N GLU A 147 -13.99 0.47 -3.62
CA GLU A 147 -13.13 -0.70 -3.40
C GLU A 147 -12.80 -0.91 -1.92
N LEU A 148 -13.12 0.07 -1.06
CA LEU A 148 -12.72 0.04 0.34
C LEU A 148 -13.41 -1.11 1.08
N SER A 149 -12.59 -1.96 1.67
CA SER A 149 -13.04 -2.96 2.65
C SER A 149 -12.22 -2.84 3.92
N LEU A 150 -12.86 -2.46 5.03
CA LEU A 150 -12.22 -2.39 6.34
C LEU A 150 -11.79 -3.79 6.85
N SER A 151 -12.39 -4.85 6.30
CA SER A 151 -12.02 -6.24 6.55
C SER A 151 -11.01 -6.78 5.53
N ALA A 152 -10.41 -5.94 4.67
CA ALA A 152 -9.30 -6.34 3.82
C ALA A 152 -8.01 -6.56 4.64
N ARG A 153 -7.18 -7.50 4.21
CA ARG A 153 -5.88 -7.83 4.82
C ARG A 153 -4.79 -7.07 4.10
N HIS A 154 -4.02 -6.25 4.82
CA HIS A 154 -2.81 -5.63 4.29
C HIS A 154 -1.60 -6.31 4.92
N TRP A 155 -0.76 -6.90 4.08
CA TRP A 155 0.48 -7.54 4.51
C TRP A 155 1.64 -6.59 4.25
N LEU A 156 2.41 -6.30 5.30
CA LEU A 156 3.54 -5.37 5.24
C LEU A 156 4.79 -5.97 5.88
N LEU A 157 5.94 -5.41 5.53
CA LEU A 157 7.25 -5.80 6.02
C LEU A 157 7.94 -4.58 6.62
N PHE A 158 8.38 -4.68 7.88
CA PHE A 158 9.38 -3.76 8.41
C PHE A 158 10.73 -3.97 7.73
N SER A 159 11.61 -2.97 7.78
CA SER A 159 13.00 -3.10 7.31
C SER A 159 13.79 -4.20 8.01
N SER A 160 13.40 -4.59 9.23
CA SER A 160 13.93 -5.76 9.95
C SER A 160 13.52 -7.11 9.33
N GLY A 161 12.68 -7.11 8.31
CA GLY A 161 12.06 -8.30 7.74
C GLY A 161 10.94 -8.90 8.59
N GLN A 162 10.52 -8.22 9.67
CA GLN A 162 9.33 -8.60 10.43
C GLN A 162 8.08 -8.43 9.57
N VAL A 163 7.24 -9.45 9.53
CA VAL A 163 6.01 -9.49 8.74
C VAL A 163 4.83 -9.12 9.61
N VAL A 164 3.98 -8.22 9.15
CA VAL A 164 2.77 -7.82 9.87
C VAL A 164 1.53 -7.89 8.98
N GLU A 165 0.40 -8.20 9.60
CA GLU A 165 -0.92 -7.98 9.05
C GLU A 165 -1.51 -6.72 9.68
N ALA A 166 -2.04 -5.83 8.85
CA ALA A 166 -2.73 -4.63 9.27
C ALA A 166 -4.12 -4.50 8.63
N ARG A 167 -5.01 -3.79 9.32
CA ARG A 167 -6.40 -3.50 8.92
C ARG A 167 -6.64 -2.01 8.87
N CYS A 168 -7.44 -1.55 7.91
CA CYS A 168 -7.84 -0.16 7.82
C CYS A 168 -8.79 0.21 8.98
N VAL A 169 -8.45 1.28 9.70
CA VAL A 169 -9.24 1.82 10.80
C VAL A 169 -9.76 3.24 10.50
N ALA A 170 -9.13 3.94 9.57
CA ALA A 170 -9.60 5.23 9.05
C ALA A 170 -9.14 5.40 7.59
N TYR A 171 -9.98 6.05 6.78
CA TYR A 171 -9.73 6.25 5.35
C TYR A 171 -10.34 7.59 4.90
N ASP A 172 -9.54 8.40 4.23
CA ASP A 172 -9.91 9.69 3.65
C ASP A 172 -9.34 9.79 2.22
N HIS A 173 -10.19 9.49 1.24
CA HIS A 173 -9.82 9.56 -0.17
C HIS A 173 -9.53 11.00 -0.64
N GLN A 174 -10.20 12.00 -0.07
CA GLN A 174 -10.04 13.39 -0.51
C GLN A 174 -8.66 13.94 -0.17
N ARG A 175 -8.10 13.54 0.97
CA ARG A 175 -6.75 13.91 1.40
C ARG A 175 -5.69 12.87 1.04
N ASP A 176 -6.10 11.78 0.39
CA ASP A 176 -5.29 10.59 0.12
C ASP A 176 -4.57 10.07 1.38
N LEU A 177 -5.29 9.93 2.49
CA LEU A 177 -4.77 9.42 3.76
C LEU A 177 -5.54 8.20 4.24
N ALA A 178 -4.82 7.20 4.76
CA ALA A 178 -5.41 6.09 5.48
C ALA A 178 -4.58 5.73 6.72
N LEU A 179 -5.29 5.26 7.75
CA LEU A 179 -4.72 4.77 8.98
C LEU A 179 -4.97 3.26 9.06
N LEU A 180 -3.90 2.51 9.24
CA LEU A 180 -3.94 1.06 9.45
C LEU A 180 -3.56 0.73 10.90
N LYS A 181 -4.06 -0.39 11.41
CA LYS A 181 -3.70 -0.96 12.71
C LYS A 181 -3.12 -2.35 12.51
N ILE A 182 -1.93 -2.61 13.05
CA ILE A 182 -1.35 -3.96 13.11
C ILE A 182 -2.22 -4.84 14.01
N VAL A 183 -2.64 -5.98 13.47
CA VAL A 183 -3.46 -6.99 14.16
C VAL A 183 -2.75 -8.33 14.32
N ALA A 184 -1.73 -8.61 13.50
CA ALA A 184 -0.87 -9.77 13.65
C ALA A 184 0.56 -9.47 13.24
N ALA A 185 1.53 -10.17 13.80
CA ALA A 185 2.95 -9.96 13.53
C ALA A 185 3.76 -11.26 13.68
N SER A 186 4.79 -11.44 12.86
CA SER A 186 5.76 -12.52 13.04
C SER A 186 6.70 -12.22 14.21
N ALA A 187 7.18 -13.27 14.88
CA ALA A 187 8.24 -13.17 15.88
C ALA A 187 9.54 -12.52 15.31
N PRO A 188 10.40 -11.91 16.14
CA PRO A 188 10.36 -11.86 17.60
C PRO A 188 9.83 -10.50 18.07
N LEU A 189 8.54 -10.43 18.40
CA LEU A 189 8.14 -9.49 19.43
C LEU A 189 8.60 -10.16 20.72
N ASP A 190 9.72 -9.74 21.30
CA ASP A 190 9.95 -9.99 22.72
C ASP A 190 8.64 -9.65 23.42
N THR A 191 8.06 -10.58 24.17
CA THR A 191 6.70 -10.47 24.69
C THR A 191 6.56 -9.16 25.48
N GLY A 192 5.98 -8.12 24.85
CA GLY A 192 5.88 -6.77 25.38
C GLY A 192 6.61 -5.66 24.59
N SER A 193 7.33 -5.95 23.50
CA SER A 193 8.05 -4.93 22.74
C SER A 193 7.10 -4.10 21.86
N ALA A 194 7.26 -2.79 21.95
CA ALA A 194 6.62 -1.81 21.07
C ALA A 194 7.11 -1.97 19.63
N PHE A 195 6.25 -1.68 18.65
CA PHE A 195 6.72 -1.53 17.28
C PHE A 195 7.62 -0.30 17.14
N PRO A 196 8.70 -0.37 16.35
CA PRO A 196 9.47 0.81 15.98
C PRO A 196 8.53 1.84 15.35
N CYS A 197 8.62 3.08 15.81
CA CYS A 197 7.77 4.16 15.34
C CYS A 197 8.54 5.49 15.28
N VAL A 198 8.04 6.42 14.48
CA VAL A 198 8.53 7.79 14.42
C VAL A 198 7.50 8.75 15.00
N ALA A 199 7.99 9.79 15.67
CA ALA A 199 7.17 10.90 16.10
C ALA A 199 6.82 11.79 14.90
N LEU A 200 5.57 12.25 14.86
CA LEU A 200 5.16 13.29 13.92
C LEU A 200 5.77 14.63 14.36
N ALA A 201 6.26 15.40 13.39
CA ALA A 201 6.74 16.75 13.66
C ALA A 201 5.55 17.65 14.05
N PRO A 202 5.70 18.51 15.08
CA PRO A 202 4.62 19.39 15.53
C PRO A 202 4.37 20.58 14.59
N ALA A 203 5.26 20.80 13.63
CA ALA A 203 5.21 21.91 12.70
C ALA A 203 5.81 21.50 11.35
N GLU A 204 5.44 22.24 10.32
CA GLU A 204 5.98 22.08 8.98
C GLU A 204 7.48 22.40 8.93
N PRO A 205 8.23 21.73 8.05
CA PRO A 205 9.64 22.07 7.81
C PRO A 205 9.78 23.48 7.24
N LYS A 206 10.91 24.14 7.55
CA LYS A 206 11.27 25.42 6.93
C LYS A 206 11.78 25.20 5.51
N ALA A 207 11.60 26.17 4.62
CA ALA A 207 12.21 26.15 3.29
C ALA A 207 13.73 25.93 3.39
N GLY A 208 14.27 25.03 2.57
CA GLY A 208 15.66 24.60 2.59
C GLY A 208 16.01 23.57 3.67
N ALA A 209 15.05 23.14 4.50
CA ALA A 209 15.28 22.06 5.46
C ALA A 209 15.62 20.77 4.72
N LYS A 210 16.69 20.08 5.16
CA LYS A 210 17.09 18.80 4.55
C LYS A 210 16.00 17.76 4.72
N LEU A 211 15.61 17.14 3.62
CA LEU A 211 14.63 16.07 3.58
C LEU A 211 15.31 14.72 3.36
N LEU A 212 14.69 13.71 3.93
CA LEU A 212 14.98 12.30 3.70
C LEU A 212 13.68 11.64 3.26
N CYS A 213 13.69 11.00 2.10
CA CYS A 213 12.55 10.26 1.60
C CYS A 213 12.86 8.78 1.71
N ILE A 214 11.97 8.02 2.35
CA ILE A 214 12.09 6.58 2.53
C ILE A 214 10.83 5.93 1.95
N GLY A 215 10.97 4.97 1.05
CA GLY A 215 9.81 4.25 0.55
C GLY A 215 10.13 3.08 -0.36
N HIS A 216 9.09 2.36 -0.74
CA HIS A 216 9.10 1.30 -1.74
C HIS A 216 8.52 1.85 -3.05
N PRO A 217 9.37 2.38 -3.93
CA PRO A 217 8.93 2.84 -5.25
C PRO A 217 8.36 1.66 -6.05
N GLY A 218 7.50 1.97 -7.03
CA GLY A 218 6.96 0.96 -7.93
C GLY A 218 8.05 0.21 -8.70
N SER A 219 7.74 -1.02 -9.11
CA SER A 219 8.62 -1.79 -9.99
C SER A 219 8.70 -1.17 -11.39
N GLU A 220 7.68 -0.42 -11.78
CA GLU A 220 7.58 0.28 -13.06
C GLU A 220 7.72 1.79 -12.87
N ASP A 221 8.46 2.41 -13.78
CA ASP A 221 8.61 3.85 -13.88
C ASP A 221 7.35 4.42 -14.53
N LEU A 222 6.52 5.03 -13.69
CA LEU A 222 5.27 5.66 -14.12
C LEU A 222 5.51 7.01 -14.82
N GLU A 223 6.74 7.52 -14.77
CA GLU A 223 7.15 8.78 -15.41
C GLU A 223 7.80 8.54 -16.78
N ALA A 224 8.10 7.28 -17.13
CA ALA A 224 8.64 6.92 -18.43
C ALA A 224 7.58 7.04 -19.54
N ASP A 225 8.01 7.49 -20.72
CA ASP A 225 7.16 7.57 -21.93
C ASP A 225 6.57 6.20 -22.33
N VAL A 226 7.23 5.12 -21.92
CA VAL A 226 6.84 3.73 -22.18
C VAL A 226 6.48 3.05 -20.86
N GLY A 227 5.27 2.51 -20.78
CA GLY A 227 4.85 1.73 -19.60
C GLY A 227 5.64 0.43 -19.45
N GLY A 228 5.84 -0.01 -18.21
CA GLY A 228 6.58 -1.25 -17.92
C GLY A 228 8.10 -1.11 -17.88
N VAL A 229 8.64 0.11 -18.01
CA VAL A 229 10.07 0.37 -17.82
C VAL A 229 10.42 0.11 -16.35
N PRO A 230 11.40 -0.75 -16.04
CA PRO A 230 11.75 -1.03 -14.66
C PRO A 230 12.43 0.19 -14.01
N THR A 231 12.05 0.51 -12.78
CA THR A 231 12.65 1.66 -12.06
C THR A 231 14.10 1.43 -11.62
N GLY A 232 14.51 0.16 -11.50
CA GLY A 232 15.82 -0.21 -10.96
C GLY A 232 15.98 0.03 -9.45
N TYR A 233 14.93 0.47 -8.76
CA TYR A 233 14.96 0.67 -7.32
C TYR A 233 14.85 -0.64 -6.54
N ASP A 234 15.36 -0.60 -5.32
CA ASP A 234 15.22 -1.67 -4.34
C ASP A 234 13.84 -1.66 -3.65
N VAL A 235 13.58 -2.72 -2.87
CA VAL A 235 12.37 -2.85 -2.04
C VAL A 235 12.21 -1.69 -1.05
N LEU A 236 13.30 -1.15 -0.51
CA LEU A 236 13.28 0.03 0.34
C LEU A 236 14.37 0.99 -0.13
N HIS A 237 13.95 2.09 -0.72
CA HIS A 237 14.81 3.13 -1.24
C HIS A 237 14.87 4.31 -0.27
N VAL A 238 16.05 4.93 -0.20
CA VAL A 238 16.32 6.12 0.61
C VAL A 238 16.95 7.18 -0.28
N SER A 239 16.34 8.36 -0.33
CA SER A 239 16.86 9.51 -1.08
C SER A 239 16.86 10.77 -0.22
N TYR A 240 17.54 11.81 -0.71
CA TYR A 240 17.77 13.06 0.02
C TYR A 240 17.32 14.26 -0.81
N GLY A 241 16.82 15.30 -0.15
CA GLY A 241 16.38 16.53 -0.80
C GLY A 241 16.34 17.71 0.16
N ALA A 242 15.56 18.73 -0.20
CA ALA A 242 15.25 19.88 0.64
C ALA A 242 13.78 20.30 0.45
N PHE A 243 13.16 20.86 1.50
CA PHE A 243 11.77 21.35 1.50
C PHE A 243 11.64 22.71 0.84
#